data_AF-A0A1Q3BKE3-F1
#
_entry.id   AF-A0A1Q3BKE3-F1
#
_cell.length_a   1.000
_cell.length_b   1.000
_cell.length_c   1.000
_cell.angle_alpha   90.00
_cell.angle_beta   90.00
_cell.angle_gamma   90.00
#
_symmetry.space_group_name_H-M   'P 1'
#
loop_
_entity.id
_entity.type
_entity.pdbx_description
1 polymer ?
#
loop_
_entity_poly.entity_id
_entity_poly.type
_entity_poly.pdbx_seq_one_letter_code
_entity_poly.pdbx_strand_id
1 'polypeptide(L)'
;LQQQEATSQPRAEDTTCSALKIVHAGVRVECYYMAMPAIRILEKYPSFVLARPEAFRQPDSVLYDQILTLREMFFVNPRQTIKKLRRRIRKPKGEVTNSFVSKSS
;
A
#
# COMPACT_ATOMS: atom_id res chain seq x y z
N LEU A 1 -24.84 8.54 -45.13
CA LEU A 1 -23.74 9.03 -44.27
C LEU A 1 -23.79 8.23 -42.97
N GLN A 2 -22.86 7.28 -42.86
CA GLN A 2 -22.65 6.42 -41.68
C GLN A 2 -22.25 7.31 -40.50
N GLN A 3 -22.82 7.10 -39.32
CA GLN A 3 -22.21 7.58 -38.08
C GLN A 3 -21.82 6.37 -37.24
N GLN A 4 -20.52 6.30 -36.95
CA GLN A 4 -19.84 5.22 -36.25
C GLN A 4 -19.98 5.38 -34.73
N GLU A 5 -20.09 4.23 -34.08
CA GLU A 5 -19.97 3.96 -32.64
C GLU A 5 -18.59 4.38 -32.12
N ALA A 6 -18.55 5.09 -30.97
CA ALA A 6 -17.32 5.38 -30.25
C ALA A 6 -17.39 4.76 -28.85
N THR A 7 -16.89 3.54 -28.75
CA THR A 7 -16.64 2.80 -27.50
C THR A 7 -15.59 3.54 -26.66
N SER A 8 -16.00 4.20 -25.59
CA SER A 8 -15.08 4.81 -24.64
C SER A 8 -14.60 3.77 -23.62
N GLN A 9 -13.39 3.24 -23.84
CA GLN A 9 -12.63 2.53 -22.82
C GLN A 9 -12.24 3.51 -21.69
N PRO A 10 -12.20 3.10 -20.42
CA PRO A 10 -11.72 3.97 -19.35
C PRO A 10 -10.21 4.15 -19.50
N ARG A 11 -9.81 5.29 -20.07
CA ARG A 11 -8.44 5.79 -20.00
C ARG A 11 -8.08 5.98 -18.53
N ALA A 12 -6.89 5.55 -18.16
CA ALA A 12 -6.23 5.96 -16.93
C ALA A 12 -5.93 7.47 -17.04
N GLU A 13 -6.95 8.29 -16.80
CA GLU A 13 -6.78 9.72 -16.66
C GLU A 13 -6.01 9.93 -15.34
N ASP A 14 -4.72 10.25 -15.43
CA ASP A 14 -3.90 10.81 -14.35
C ASP A 14 -4.47 12.19 -13.95
N THR A 15 -5.69 12.18 -13.43
CA THR A 15 -6.36 13.35 -12.90
C THR A 15 -5.81 13.55 -11.52
N THR A 16 -5.13 14.67 -11.31
CA THR A 16 -4.76 15.22 -10.01
C THR A 16 -5.94 15.11 -9.03
N CYS A 17 -6.00 13.96 -8.35
CA CYS A 17 -7.17 13.61 -7.57
C CYS A 17 -7.11 14.47 -6.32
N SER A 18 -8.03 15.43 -6.21
CA SER A 18 -8.17 16.30 -5.05
C SER A 18 -8.52 15.53 -3.77
N ALA A 19 -8.84 14.24 -3.87
CA ALA A 19 -9.16 13.36 -2.76
C ALA A 19 -7.92 12.76 -2.09
N LEU A 20 -8.03 12.53 -0.78
CA LEU A 20 -7.21 11.60 -0.02
C LEU A 20 -7.54 10.16 -0.45
N LYS A 21 -6.52 9.36 -0.77
CA LYS A 21 -6.69 7.96 -1.19
C LYS A 21 -6.20 6.99 -0.11
N ILE A 22 -7.05 6.02 0.25
CA ILE A 22 -6.70 4.91 1.11
C ILE A 22 -6.71 3.62 0.28
N VAL A 23 -5.53 3.08 0.03
CA VAL A 23 -5.33 1.89 -0.79
C VAL A 23 -5.29 0.66 0.10
N HIS A 24 -6.18 -0.30 -0.16
CA HIS A 24 -6.18 -1.59 0.52
C HIS A 24 -5.34 -2.61 -0.23
N ALA A 25 -4.87 -3.63 0.49
CA ALA A 25 -4.38 -4.84 -0.13
C ALA A 25 -5.50 -5.46 -1.02
N GLY A 26 -5.20 -5.75 -2.29
CA GLY A 26 -6.16 -6.37 -3.21
C GLY A 26 -6.99 -5.40 -4.05
N VAL A 27 -6.39 -4.30 -4.53
CA VAL A 27 -6.93 -3.39 -5.57
C VAL A 27 -8.06 -2.43 -5.12
N ARG A 28 -8.64 -2.61 -3.93
CA ARG A 28 -9.67 -1.66 -3.43
C ARG A 28 -9.06 -0.33 -3.01
N VAL A 29 -9.64 0.79 -3.46
CA VAL A 29 -9.25 2.16 -3.06
C VAL A 29 -10.47 2.89 -2.51
N GLU A 30 -10.33 3.50 -1.33
CA GLU A 30 -11.31 4.43 -0.76
C GLU A 30 -10.83 5.87 -0.99
N CYS A 31 -11.72 6.75 -1.44
CA CYS A 31 -11.43 8.16 -1.68
C CYS A 31 -12.20 9.04 -0.68
N TYR A 32 -11.51 9.97 -0.04
CA TYR A 32 -12.06 10.92 0.92
C TYR A 32 -11.81 12.35 0.42
N TYR A 33 -12.87 13.17 0.39
CA TYR A 33 -12.79 14.57 -0.05
C TYR A 33 -12.50 15.56 1.09
N MET A 34 -12.09 15.04 2.25
CA MET A 34 -11.67 15.83 3.41
C MET A 34 -10.40 15.22 4.01
N ALA A 35 -9.65 16.03 4.75
CA ALA A 35 -8.56 15.53 5.57
C ALA A 35 -9.12 14.63 6.68
N MET A 36 -8.45 13.52 6.97
CA MET A 36 -8.94 12.51 7.91
C MET A 36 -7.86 12.19 8.94
N PRO A 37 -8.17 12.14 10.24
CA PRO A 37 -7.20 11.64 11.21
C PRO A 37 -6.98 10.13 11.00
N ALA A 38 -5.72 9.69 11.06
CA ALA A 38 -5.33 8.30 10.86
C ALA A 38 -6.08 7.34 11.79
N ILE A 39 -6.35 7.76 13.02
CA ILE A 39 -7.08 6.96 14.02
C ILE A 39 -8.46 6.51 13.52
N ARG A 40 -9.18 7.34 12.75
CA ARG A 40 -10.50 6.96 12.19
C ARG A 40 -10.40 5.81 11.20
N ILE A 41 -9.33 5.79 10.40
CA ILE A 41 -9.07 4.68 9.46
C ILE A 41 -8.68 3.43 10.23
N LEU A 42 -7.88 3.57 11.30
CA LEU A 42 -7.45 2.45 12.14
C LEU A 42 -8.57 1.86 12.99
N GLU A 43 -9.52 2.67 13.46
CA GLU A 43 -10.75 2.23 14.13
C GLU A 43 -11.60 1.37 13.19
N LYS A 44 -11.72 1.79 11.92
CA LYS A 44 -12.42 1.01 10.88
C LYS A 44 -11.67 -0.29 10.54
N TYR A 45 -10.35 -0.31 10.67
CA TYR A 45 -9.48 -1.42 10.26
C TYR A 45 -8.45 -1.81 11.34
N PRO A 46 -8.87 -2.38 12.48
CA PRO A 46 -8.02 -2.53 13.67
C PRO A 46 -6.87 -3.54 13.50
N SER A 47 -7.06 -4.56 12.66
CA SER A 47 -6.04 -5.58 12.35
C SER A 47 -4.98 -5.11 11.35
N PHE A 48 -5.15 -3.90 10.81
CA PHE A 48 -4.26 -3.33 9.82
C PHE A 48 -3.40 -2.22 10.43
N VAL A 49 -2.49 -1.71 9.62
CA VAL A 49 -1.69 -0.52 9.88
C VAL A 49 -1.80 0.39 8.69
N LEU A 50 -1.84 1.69 8.96
CA LEU A 50 -1.82 2.71 7.94
C LEU A 50 -0.37 3.12 7.71
N ALA A 51 0.05 3.21 6.47
CA ALA A 51 1.43 3.51 6.14
C ALA A 51 1.53 4.37 4.89
N ARG A 52 2.59 5.18 4.81
CA ARG A 52 2.91 5.89 3.57
C ARG A 52 3.45 4.93 2.50
N PRO A 53 3.46 5.30 1.22
CA PRO A 53 4.06 4.48 0.16
C PRO A 53 5.54 4.13 0.46
N GLU A 54 6.25 4.97 1.19
CA GLU A 54 7.65 4.73 1.58
C GLU A 54 7.82 3.52 2.49
N ALA A 55 6.75 3.06 3.16
CA ALA A 55 6.82 1.94 4.10
C ALA A 55 7.29 0.61 3.47
N PHE A 56 7.15 0.46 2.15
CA PHE A 56 7.66 -0.70 1.41
C PHE A 56 9.19 -0.71 1.27
N ARG A 57 9.85 0.43 1.49
CA ARG A 57 11.32 0.59 1.52
C ARG A 57 11.85 0.87 2.92
N GLN A 58 11.08 1.62 3.72
CA GLN A 58 11.38 2.00 5.09
C GLN A 58 10.21 1.62 6.01
N PRO A 59 10.22 0.42 6.61
CA PRO A 59 9.07 -0.12 7.36
C PRO A 59 8.66 0.63 8.63
N ASP A 60 9.33 1.72 8.95
CA ASP A 60 9.06 2.58 10.10
C ASP A 60 8.18 3.79 9.72
N SER A 61 7.90 4.00 8.43
CA SER A 61 6.98 5.04 7.90
C SER A 61 5.48 4.69 8.11
N VAL A 62 5.14 4.11 9.26
CA VAL A 62 3.78 3.76 9.71
C VAL A 62 3.15 4.94 10.44
N LEU A 63 1.84 5.13 10.27
CA LEU A 63 1.06 6.24 10.82
C LEU A 63 0.11 5.74 11.90
N TYR A 64 -0.04 6.52 12.98
CA TYR A 64 -0.91 6.20 14.12
C TYR A 64 -1.85 7.35 14.44
N ASP A 65 -1.29 8.53 14.74
CA ASP A 65 -2.04 9.71 15.17
C ASP A 65 -1.65 10.95 14.36
N GLN A 66 -1.83 10.86 13.04
CA GLN A 66 -1.48 11.92 12.09
C GLN A 66 -2.69 12.27 11.25
N ILE A 67 -2.81 13.54 10.86
CA ILE A 67 -3.84 13.98 9.91
C ILE A 67 -3.39 13.59 8.50
N LEU A 68 -4.25 12.86 7.80
CA LEU A 68 -4.08 12.44 6.42
C LEU A 68 -4.59 13.54 5.51
N THR A 69 -3.72 14.03 4.62
CA THR A 69 -4.02 15.19 3.78
C THR A 69 -4.61 14.77 2.44
N LEU A 70 -5.40 15.66 1.85
CA LEU A 70 -5.86 15.52 0.47
C LEU A 70 -4.69 15.40 -0.52
N ARG A 71 -4.95 14.79 -1.68
CA ARG A 71 -3.96 14.55 -2.75
C ARG A 71 -2.83 13.60 -2.38
N GLU A 72 -2.78 13.13 -1.13
CA GLU A 72 -1.88 12.07 -0.71
C GLU A 72 -2.56 10.71 -0.79
N MET A 73 -1.75 9.66 -0.88
CA MET A 73 -2.23 8.28 -0.78
C MET A 73 -1.55 7.56 0.39
N PHE A 74 -2.31 6.72 1.05
CA PHE A 74 -1.84 5.88 2.14
C PHE A 74 -2.30 4.45 1.94
N PHE A 75 -1.52 3.51 2.47
CA PHE A 75 -1.77 2.08 2.33
C PHE A 75 -2.22 1.49 3.66
N VAL A 76 -3.33 0.75 3.61
CA VAL A 76 -3.80 -0.08 4.72
C VAL A 76 -3.27 -1.49 4.52
N ASN A 77 -2.26 -1.85 5.32
CA ASN A 77 -1.56 -3.12 5.23
C ASN A 77 -1.86 -4.00 6.44
N PRO A 78 -1.98 -5.33 6.28
CA PRO A 78 -1.97 -6.22 7.43
C PRO A 78 -0.71 -5.99 8.29
N ARG A 79 -0.84 -6.04 9.61
CA ARG A 79 0.31 -5.93 10.54
C ARG A 79 1.45 -6.90 10.19
N GLN A 80 1.10 -8.09 9.69
CA GLN A 80 2.05 -9.10 9.26
C GLN A 80 2.89 -8.66 8.05
N THR A 81 2.33 -7.85 7.14
CA THR A 81 3.05 -7.32 5.97
C THR A 81 4.21 -6.45 6.41
N ILE A 82 4.00 -5.53 7.35
CA ILE A 82 5.08 -4.68 7.88
C ILE A 82 6.14 -5.51 8.61
N LYS A 83 5.73 -6.52 9.41
CA LYS A 83 6.69 -7.45 10.04
C LYS A 83 7.55 -8.18 9.01
N LYS A 84 6.95 -8.67 7.92
CA LYS A 84 7.66 -9.34 6.82
C LYS A 84 8.60 -8.37 6.09
N LEU A 85 8.19 -7.14 5.84
CA LEU A 85 9.02 -6.09 5.24
C LEU A 85 10.24 -5.78 6.11
N ARG A 86 10.05 -5.56 7.41
CA ARG A 86 11.16 -5.38 8.36
C ARG A 86 12.18 -6.49 8.29
N ARG A 87 11.74 -7.75 8.26
CA ARG A 87 12.63 -8.91 8.15
C ARG A 87 13.38 -8.95 6.82
N ARG A 88 12.74 -8.61 5.70
CA ARG A 88 13.38 -8.61 4.38
C ARG A 88 14.42 -7.50 4.23
N ILE A 89 14.10 -6.31 4.72
CA ILE A 89 14.94 -5.11 4.55
C ILE A 89 16.09 -5.09 5.56
N ARG A 90 15.89 -5.58 6.79
CA ARG A 90 16.95 -5.65 7.82
C ARG A 90 17.89 -6.82 7.66
N LYS A 91 17.57 -7.83 6.83
CA LYS A 91 18.53 -8.89 6.53
C LYS A 91 19.63 -8.26 5.66
N PRO A 92 20.90 -8.22 6.12
CA PRO A 92 21.99 -7.94 5.20
C PRO A 92 21.88 -8.97 4.07
N LYS A 93 22.06 -8.51 2.84
CA LYS A 93 22.01 -9.32 1.62
C LYS A 93 23.27 -10.21 1.57
N GLY A 94 23.44 -11.07 2.56
CA GLY A 94 24.59 -11.95 2.75
C GLY A 94 24.11 -13.39 2.76
N GLU A 95 24.64 -14.16 1.79
CA GLU A 95 24.59 -15.62 1.66
C GLU A 95 23.21 -16.28 1.57
N VAL A 96 22.74 -16.42 0.33
CA VAL A 96 22.05 -17.64 -0.09
C VAL A 96 23.15 -18.66 -0.43
N THR A 97 23.78 -19.27 0.58
CA THR A 97 24.52 -20.52 0.37
C THR A 97 23.48 -21.64 0.39
N ASN A 98 23.08 -22.07 -0.81
CA ASN A 98 22.31 -23.30 -0.99
C ASN A 98 23.19 -24.50 -0.63
N SER A 99 23.41 -24.79 0.65
CA SER A 99 24.07 -26.03 1.08
C SER A 99 23.03 -27.15 1.22
N PHE A 100 22.45 -27.56 0.09
CA PHE A 100 21.82 -28.87 0.00
C PHE A 100 22.92 -29.90 -0.25
N VAL A 101 23.69 -30.23 0.78
CA VAL A 101 24.45 -31.48 0.80
C VAL A 101 23.51 -32.54 1.33
N SER A 102 22.87 -33.24 0.41
CA SER A 102 22.25 -34.54 0.67
C SER A 102 23.37 -35.52 0.98
N LYS A 103 23.52 -35.91 2.26
CA LYS A 103 24.25 -37.13 2.60
C LYS A 103 23.26 -38.28 2.58
N SER A 104 23.27 -39.01 1.49
CA SER A 104 22.72 -40.37 1.44
C SER A 104 23.77 -41.29 2.08
N SER A 105 23.40 -41.99 3.14
CA SER A 105 24.13 -43.16 3.67
C SER A 105 23.55 -44.43 3.08
#